data_AF-A0A5D2SCF7-F1
#
_entry.id   AF-A0A5D2SCF7-F1
#
_cell.length_a   1.000
_cell.length_b   1.000
_cell.length_c   1.000
_cell.angle_alpha   90.00
_cell.angle_beta   90.00
_cell.angle_gamma   90.00
#
_symmetry.space_group_name_H-M   'P 1'
#
loop_
_entity.id
_entity.type
_entity.pdbx_description
1 polymer ?
#
loop_
_entity_poly.entity_id
_entity_poly.type
_entity_poly.pdbx_seq_one_letter_code
_entity_poly.pdbx_strand_id
1 'polypeptide(L)'
;MDFNAAEEEEFGFSRNYFLAKEMGSSGKKSARKLSDINVVDEQELREASANIEPKHQNDIADLINSYKSLYPKWFFDLRCGFGLLMYESEVHFYSSICN
;
A
#
# COMPACT_ATOMS: atom_id res chain seq x y z
N MET A 1 13.44 20.97 1.57
CA MET A 1 13.11 19.93 0.58
C MET A 1 13.28 20.57 -0.77
N ASP A 2 14.18 20.05 -1.61
CA ASP A 2 14.41 20.56 -2.96
C ASP A 2 13.18 20.23 -3.83
N PHE A 3 12.43 21.27 -4.18
CA PHE A 3 11.22 21.19 -5.00
C PHE A 3 11.49 20.55 -6.38
N ASN A 4 12.70 20.72 -6.91
CA ASN A 4 13.13 20.18 -8.21
C ASN A 4 13.22 18.64 -8.26
N ALA A 5 13.44 17.94 -7.14
CA ALA A 5 13.57 16.48 -7.15
C ALA A 5 12.20 15.77 -7.21
N ALA A 6 11.17 16.38 -6.64
CA ALA A 6 9.80 15.83 -6.63
C ALA A 6 9.11 15.95 -8.02
N GLU A 7 9.38 17.05 -8.74
CA GLU A 7 8.80 17.28 -10.07
C GLU A 7 9.35 16.31 -11.14
N GLU A 8 10.63 15.94 -11.05
CA GLU A 8 11.28 15.03 -12.00
C GLU A 8 10.75 13.58 -11.84
N GLU A 9 10.41 13.18 -10.62
CA GLU A 9 9.80 11.87 -10.30
C GLU A 9 8.33 11.79 -10.78
N GLU A 10 7.57 12.89 -10.64
CA GLU A 10 6.20 13.03 -11.14
C GLU A 10 6.14 13.03 -12.69
N PHE A 11 7.11 13.69 -13.35
CA PHE A 11 7.26 13.66 -14.81
C PHE A 11 7.66 12.27 -15.33
N GLY A 12 8.48 11.53 -14.59
CA GLY A 12 8.85 10.15 -14.93
C GLY A 12 7.65 9.19 -14.86
N PHE A 13 6.80 9.34 -13.83
CA PHE A 13 5.63 8.49 -13.63
C PHE A 13 4.56 8.70 -14.71
N SER A 14 4.25 9.97 -15.01
CA SER A 14 3.31 10.31 -16.08
C SER A 14 3.80 9.82 -17.44
N ARG A 15 5.08 10.03 -17.77
CA ARG A 15 5.69 9.56 -19.01
C ARG A 15 5.62 8.04 -19.16
N ASN A 16 5.90 7.28 -18.10
CA ASN A 16 5.83 5.82 -18.14
C ASN A 16 4.40 5.29 -18.38
N TYR A 17 3.40 5.94 -17.77
CA TYR A 17 1.99 5.61 -18.02
C TYR A 17 1.58 5.84 -19.48
N PHE A 18 1.93 6.99 -20.06
CA PHE A 18 1.61 7.30 -21.46
C PHE A 18 2.36 6.36 -22.43
N LEU A 19 3.64 6.10 -22.17
CA LEU A 19 4.45 5.16 -22.97
C LEU A 19 3.88 3.74 -22.92
N ALA A 20 3.48 3.24 -21.75
CA ALA A 20 2.86 1.92 -21.61
C ALA A 20 1.49 1.85 -22.32
N LYS A 21 0.70 2.92 -22.23
CA LYS A 21 -0.60 3.04 -22.90
C LYS A 21 -0.48 3.02 -24.43
N GLU A 22 0.52 3.72 -24.98
CA GLU A 22 0.76 3.77 -26.42
C GLU A 22 1.39 2.48 -26.96
N MET A 23 2.37 1.90 -26.25
CA MET A 23 3.03 0.65 -26.64
C MET A 23 2.14 -0.61 -26.49
N GLY A 24 1.09 -0.56 -25.67
CA GLY A 24 0.15 -1.67 -25.45
C GLY A 24 -0.73 -2.03 -26.66
N SER A 25 -0.68 -1.25 -27.75
CA SER A 25 -1.47 -1.50 -28.96
C SER A 25 -0.80 -2.42 -29.99
N SER A 26 0.54 -2.51 -30.01
CA SER A 26 1.31 -3.12 -31.11
C SER A 26 2.08 -4.39 -30.72
N GLY A 27 2.18 -4.71 -29.43
CA GLY A 27 2.82 -5.95 -28.95
C GLY A 27 1.96 -7.20 -29.20
N LYS A 28 2.60 -8.36 -29.43
CA LYS A 28 1.94 -9.67 -29.44
C LYS A 28 1.18 -9.88 -28.12
N LYS A 29 -0.15 -9.76 -28.15
CA LYS A 29 -1.00 -9.98 -26.98
C LYS A 29 -1.16 -11.49 -26.72
N SER A 30 -1.05 -11.89 -25.46
CA SER A 30 -1.41 -13.25 -25.05
C SER A 30 -2.92 -13.44 -25.23
N ALA A 31 -3.32 -14.55 -25.86
CA ALA A 31 -4.73 -14.92 -26.01
C ALA A 31 -5.30 -15.69 -24.79
N ARG A 32 -4.51 -15.85 -23.72
CA ARG A 32 -4.93 -16.56 -22.49
C ARG A 32 -6.06 -15.80 -21.81
N LYS A 33 -7.17 -16.48 -21.57
CA LYS A 33 -8.37 -15.96 -20.91
C LYS A 33 -8.39 -16.38 -19.45
N LEU A 34 -9.11 -15.63 -18.62
CA LEU A 34 -9.38 -16.05 -17.23
C LEU A 34 -10.19 -17.34 -17.18
N SER A 35 -11.00 -17.63 -18.21
CA SER A 35 -11.72 -18.90 -18.35
C SER A 35 -10.80 -20.11 -18.53
N ASP A 36 -9.52 -19.89 -18.87
CA ASP A 36 -8.54 -20.96 -19.01
C ASP A 36 -7.99 -21.40 -17.63
N ILE A 37 -8.36 -20.71 -16.55
CA ILE A 37 -8.05 -21.08 -15.16
C ILE A 37 -9.12 -22.06 -14.66
N ASN A 38 -8.69 -23.13 -13.98
CA ASN A 38 -9.61 -24.08 -13.37
C ASN A 38 -10.47 -23.39 -12.29
N VAL A 39 -11.78 -23.58 -12.37
CA VAL A 39 -12.71 -23.13 -11.33
C VAL A 39 -12.50 -24.03 -10.10
N VAL A 40 -12.14 -23.42 -8.99
CA VAL A 40 -11.98 -24.06 -7.68
C VAL A 40 -13.20 -23.72 -6.84
N ASP A 41 -13.67 -24.67 -6.02
CA ASP A 41 -14.76 -24.43 -5.09
C ASP A 41 -14.37 -23.40 -4.02
N GLU A 42 -15.33 -22.62 -3.53
CA GLU A 42 -15.06 -21.59 -2.53
C GLU A 42 -14.46 -22.18 -1.24
N GLN A 43 -14.95 -23.35 -0.82
CA GLN A 43 -14.51 -23.98 0.41
C GLN A 43 -13.05 -24.44 0.32
N GLU A 44 -12.67 -25.04 -0.81
CA GLU A 44 -11.29 -25.45 -1.08
C GLU A 44 -10.34 -24.24 -1.13
N LEU A 45 -10.77 -23.13 -1.74
CA LEU A 45 -9.98 -21.91 -1.81
C LEU A 45 -9.79 -21.25 -0.43
N ARG A 46 -10.84 -21.24 0.39
CA ARG A 46 -10.76 -20.75 1.78
C ARG A 46 -9.81 -21.60 2.62
N GLU A 47 -9.92 -22.92 2.54
CA GLU A 47 -9.03 -23.85 3.25
C GLU A 47 -7.58 -23.69 2.81
N ALA A 48 -7.33 -23.63 1.49
CA ALA A 48 -6.00 -23.37 0.95
C ALA A 48 -5.43 -22.03 1.44
N SER A 49 -6.24 -20.97 1.45
CA SER A 49 -5.82 -19.64 1.92
C SER A 49 -5.47 -19.60 3.41
N ALA A 50 -6.23 -20.32 4.24
CA ALA A 50 -5.99 -20.40 5.68
C ALA A 50 -4.72 -21.19 6.01
N ASN A 51 -4.34 -22.15 5.16
CA ASN A 51 -3.14 -22.96 5.31
C ASN A 51 -1.86 -22.27 4.80
N ILE A 52 -1.95 -21.06 4.23
CA ILE A 52 -0.77 -20.31 3.79
C ILE A 52 0.05 -19.91 5.02
N GLU A 53 1.29 -20.42 5.12
CA GLU A 53 2.20 -20.04 6.18
C GLU A 53 2.56 -18.54 6.10
N PRO A 54 2.41 -17.77 7.19
CA PRO A 54 2.83 -16.37 7.21
C PRO A 54 4.35 -16.29 7.22
N LYS A 55 4.95 -15.72 6.17
CA LYS A 55 6.42 -15.72 5.97
C LYS A 55 7.20 -14.78 6.90
N HIS A 56 6.58 -13.69 7.34
CA HIS A 56 7.27 -12.55 7.98
C HIS A 56 6.78 -12.25 9.41
N GLN A 57 6.48 -13.28 10.20
CA GLN A 57 5.88 -13.09 11.53
C GLN A 57 6.75 -12.26 12.49
N ASN A 58 8.07 -12.49 12.47
CA ASN A 58 8.99 -11.73 13.32
C ASN A 58 9.07 -10.26 12.91
N ASP A 59 9.18 -10.00 11.59
CA ASP A 59 9.22 -8.63 11.06
C ASP A 59 7.93 -7.86 11.39
N ILE A 60 6.77 -8.54 11.32
CA ILE A 60 5.47 -7.97 11.73
C ILE A 60 5.46 -7.65 13.23
N ALA A 61 5.98 -8.55 14.07
CA ALA A 61 6.03 -8.32 15.51
C ALA A 61 6.94 -7.14 15.87
N ASP A 62 8.10 -7.05 15.24
CA ASP A 62 9.05 -5.94 15.43
C ASP A 62 8.46 -4.61 14.94
N LEU A 63 7.77 -4.62 13.79
CA LEU A 63 7.04 -3.46 13.28
C LEU A 63 5.96 -3.00 14.28
N ILE A 64 5.13 -3.92 14.78
CA ILE A 64 4.12 -3.61 15.80
C ILE A 64 4.75 -3.03 17.06
N ASN A 65 5.88 -3.58 17.53
CA ASN A 65 6.58 -3.09 18.70
C ASN A 65 7.16 -1.68 18.47
N SER A 66 7.66 -1.39 17.27
CA SER A 66 8.11 -0.04 16.90
C SER A 66 6.96 0.97 16.96
N TYR A 67 5.77 0.62 16.48
CA TYR A 67 4.59 1.50 16.60
C TYR A 67 4.16 1.69 18.05
N LYS A 68 4.17 0.63 18.87
CA LYS A 68 3.85 0.73 20.31
C LYS A 68 4.75 1.70 21.05
N SER A 69 6.03 1.79 20.67
CA SER A 69 6.96 2.75 21.26
C SER A 69 6.55 4.22 21.02
N LEU A 70 5.78 4.48 19.95
CA LEU A 70 5.29 5.81 19.58
C LEU A 70 3.95 6.18 20.24
N TYR A 71 3.26 5.23 20.88
CA TYR A 71 1.96 5.48 21.51
C TYR A 71 1.94 6.64 22.51
N PRO A 72 2.96 6.85 23.37
CA PRO A 72 2.98 7.99 24.28
C PRO A 72 2.99 9.33 23.53
N LYS A 73 3.71 9.41 22.41
CA LYS A 73 3.76 10.61 21.56
C LYS A 73 2.40 10.83 20.89
N TRP A 74 1.83 9.79 20.30
CA TRP A 74 0.52 9.85 19.66
C TRP A 74 -0.57 10.26 20.63
N PHE A 75 -0.53 9.75 21.86
CA PHE A 75 -1.45 10.14 22.92
C PHE A 75 -1.31 11.62 23.28
N PHE A 76 -0.09 12.14 23.37
CA PHE A 76 0.16 13.57 23.60
C PHE A 76 -0.39 14.43 22.46
N ASP A 77 -0.09 14.08 21.21
CA ASP A 77 -0.55 14.83 20.03
C ASP A 77 -2.09 14.84 19.95
N LEU A 78 -2.75 13.71 20.22
CA LEU A 78 -4.21 13.61 20.30
C LEU A 78 -4.79 14.50 21.42
N ARG A 79 -4.11 14.59 22.57
CA ARG A 79 -4.51 15.48 23.69
C ARG A 79 -4.37 16.96 23.32
N CYS A 80 -3.44 17.29 22.44
CA CYS A 80 -3.22 18.64 21.94
C CYS A 80 -4.20 19.04 20.81
N GLY A 81 -5.18 18.20 20.48
CA GLY A 81 -6.22 18.50 19.50
C GLY A 81 -5.87 18.13 18.06
N PHE A 82 -4.79 17.39 17.84
CA PHE A 82 -4.46 16.84 16.53
C PHE A 82 -5.33 15.60 16.23
N GLY A 83 -5.66 15.41 14.95
CA GLY A 83 -6.28 14.18 14.46
C GLY A 83 -5.23 13.17 14.04
N LEU A 84 -5.51 11.87 14.22
CA LEU A 84 -4.66 10.77 13.79
C LEU A 84 -5.22 10.14 12.50
N LEU A 85 -4.38 10.00 11.47
CA LEU A 85 -4.69 9.29 10.25
C LEU A 85 -3.64 8.21 9.97
N MET A 86 -4.11 6.99 9.80
CA MET A 86 -3.27 5.81 9.53
C MET A 86 -3.47 5.40 8.07
N TYR A 87 -2.42 5.52 7.26
CA TYR A 87 -2.34 4.92 5.93
C TYR A 87 -1.67 3.55 6.02
N GLU A 88 -1.93 2.67 5.05
CA GLU A 88 -1.46 1.28 5.05
C GLU A 88 0.06 1.12 5.27
N SER A 89 0.86 2.14 4.94
CA SER A 89 2.31 2.17 5.13
C SER A 89 2.81 3.24 6.11
N GLU A 90 1.99 4.22 6.50
CA GLU A 90 2.47 5.42 7.20
C GLU A 90 1.44 6.01 8.16
N VAL A 91 1.92 6.60 9.26
CA VAL A 91 1.09 7.25 10.27
C VAL A 91 1.32 8.76 10.22
N HIS A 92 0.26 9.51 9.95
CA HIS A 92 0.32 10.96 9.82
C HIS A 92 -0.55 11.63 10.88
N PHE A 93 -0.02 12.70 11.47
CA PHE A 93 -0.75 13.59 12.38
C PHE A 93 -1.09 14.86 11.63
N TYR A 94 -2.37 15.22 11.64
CA TYR A 94 -2.81 16.46 11.02
C TYR A 94 -3.41 17.38 12.09
N SER A 95 -3.08 18.66 11.97
CA SER A 95 -3.75 19.70 12.74
C SER A 95 -5.22 19.72 12.35
N SER A 96 -6.10 19.47 13.30
CA SER A 96 -7.49 19.90 13.13
C SER A 96 -7.44 21.42 13.17
N ILE A 97 -7.57 22.06 12.00
CA ILE A 97 -7.90 23.49 11.92
C ILE A 97 -9.31 23.60 12.51
N CYS A 98 -9.40 23.67 13.84
CA CYS A 98 -10.59 24.17 14.50
C CYS A 98 -10.61 25.68 14.26
N ASN A 99 -11.60 26.14 13.48
CA ASN A 99 -12.03 27.54 13.43
C ASN A 99 -12.25 28.11 14.83
#